data_AF-A0A0D7W4F5-F1
#
_entry.id   AF-A0A0D7W4F5-F1
#
_cell.length_a   1.000
_cell.length_b   1.000
_cell.length_c   1.000
_cell.angle_alpha   90.00
_cell.angle_beta   90.00
_cell.angle_gamma   90.00
#
_symmetry.space_group_name_H-M   'P 1'
#
loop_
_entity.id
_entity.type
_entity.pdbx_description
1 polymer ?
#
loop_
_entity_poly.entity_id
_entity_poly.type
_entity_poly.pdbx_seq_one_letter_code
_entity_poly.pdbx_strand_id
1 'polypeptide(L)'
;MNLAFVTKSVFHKLITYIKLKNDVEFISRPFFEENIYHKGQLHKFFNQYELKRLYAYKLLLEDQDSLSYFTFNEKKEDDYKFVFYKGGYLKYHLYKDCQALNSNFKDYHIPYEVQERGKELVNTYRGWFKTMKFKEKFERGEIDNFHIVNKYNNLFRKTHNLDKLNIDYTIAKEVLQSGKEYIDKDYDVKMFEDKLEQIISYRNSLCQGETLKFLAKVNYLRDKHDLEIISKFKELHEEHPRLFSSDFIKNYGISNAKTFWNQHYSLKTRVSTMLEEYFRWTFQFHNMNFDKLQLEDFGLRCCKFCSNIQQIKEN
;
A
#
# COMPACT_ATOMS: atom_id res chain seq x y z
N MET A 1 -25.30 -16.49 -10.05
CA MET A 1 -24.43 -15.50 -9.39
C MET A 1 -23.15 -15.40 -10.21
N ASN A 2 -22.80 -14.22 -10.72
CA ASN A 2 -21.66 -14.06 -11.62
C ASN A 2 -20.38 -13.92 -10.79
N LEU A 3 -19.66 -15.02 -10.62
CA LEU A 3 -18.46 -15.08 -9.79
C LEU A 3 -17.30 -14.30 -10.44
N ALA A 4 -16.62 -13.47 -9.65
CA ALA A 4 -15.43 -12.74 -10.04
C ALA A 4 -14.29 -12.89 -9.02
N PHE A 5 -13.06 -12.68 -9.46
CA PHE A 5 -11.82 -12.81 -8.70
C PHE A 5 -11.00 -11.53 -8.79
N VAL A 6 -10.32 -11.16 -7.72
CA VAL A 6 -9.41 -10.01 -7.66
C VAL A 6 -8.05 -10.43 -7.13
N THR A 7 -6.98 -9.77 -7.57
CA THR A 7 -5.64 -10.01 -7.01
C THR A 7 -5.54 -9.39 -5.60
N LYS A 8 -4.62 -9.87 -4.77
CA LYS A 8 -4.27 -9.26 -3.46
C LYS A 8 -4.06 -7.75 -3.57
N SER A 9 -3.34 -7.31 -4.61
CA SER A 9 -3.07 -5.90 -4.90
C SER A 9 -4.34 -5.10 -5.25
N VAL A 10 -5.30 -5.69 -5.96
CA VAL A 10 -6.60 -5.06 -6.22
C VAL A 10 -7.44 -5.01 -4.93
N PHE A 11 -7.47 -6.10 -4.16
CA PHE A 11 -8.19 -6.17 -2.88
C PHE A 11 -7.68 -5.15 -1.86
N HIS A 12 -6.36 -5.06 -1.67
CA HIS A 12 -5.74 -4.03 -0.80
C HIS A 12 -6.10 -2.60 -1.23
N LYS A 13 -6.19 -2.37 -2.54
CA LYS A 13 -6.61 -1.06 -3.06
C LYS A 13 -8.07 -0.80 -2.80
N LEU A 14 -8.96 -1.76 -3.08
CA LEU A 14 -10.37 -1.65 -2.72
C LEU A 14 -10.50 -1.16 -1.26
N ILE A 15 -9.85 -1.83 -0.32
CA ILE A 15 -9.88 -1.47 1.11
C ILE A 15 -9.33 -0.08 1.43
N THR A 16 -8.39 0.42 0.64
CA THR A 16 -7.83 1.77 0.85
C THR A 16 -8.83 2.86 0.49
N TYR A 17 -9.73 2.57 -0.45
CA TYR A 17 -10.62 3.56 -1.07
C TYR A 17 -12.07 3.41 -0.68
N ILE A 18 -12.45 2.29 -0.07
CA ILE A 18 -13.77 2.11 0.48
C ILE A 18 -14.01 3.04 1.68
N LYS A 19 -15.15 3.73 1.67
CA LYS A 19 -15.67 4.47 2.83
C LYS A 19 -16.93 3.75 3.31
N LEU A 20 -16.95 3.36 4.59
CA LEU A 20 -18.13 2.75 5.22
C LEU A 20 -19.31 3.71 5.08
N LYS A 21 -20.42 3.26 4.48
CA LYS A 21 -21.68 4.02 4.31
C LYS A 21 -22.40 4.23 5.64
N ASN A 22 -22.17 3.38 6.63
CA ASN A 22 -22.75 3.50 7.97
C ASN A 22 -21.80 4.29 8.90
N ASP A 23 -22.40 5.15 9.73
CA ASP A 23 -21.83 6.12 10.67
C ASP A 23 -20.93 5.55 11.79
N VAL A 24 -20.00 4.64 11.49
CA VAL A 24 -18.94 4.31 12.46
C VAL A 24 -17.96 5.48 12.51
N GLU A 25 -18.36 6.51 13.23
CA GLU A 25 -17.56 7.71 13.48
C GLU A 25 -16.29 7.35 14.24
N PHE A 26 -16.38 6.37 15.16
CA PHE A 26 -15.32 6.02 16.08
C PHE A 26 -15.27 4.53 16.41
N ILE A 27 -14.09 3.92 16.29
CA ILE A 27 -13.81 2.56 16.76
C ILE A 27 -13.25 2.64 18.18
N SER A 28 -14.10 2.27 19.13
CA SER A 28 -13.74 2.13 20.54
C SER A 28 -12.93 0.85 20.77
N ARG A 29 -12.29 0.74 21.94
CA ARG A 29 -11.59 -0.49 22.32
C ARG A 29 -12.55 -1.69 22.43
N PRO A 30 -13.72 -1.60 23.07
CA PRO A 30 -14.69 -2.69 23.08
C PRO A 30 -15.11 -3.10 21.66
N PHE A 31 -15.40 -2.13 20.79
CA PHE A 31 -15.74 -2.41 19.40
C PHE A 31 -14.61 -3.17 18.70
N PHE A 32 -13.35 -2.76 18.91
CA PHE A 32 -12.19 -3.44 18.36
C PHE A 32 -12.09 -4.89 18.84
N GLU A 33 -12.25 -5.15 20.14
CA GLU A 33 -12.16 -6.48 20.73
C GLU A 33 -13.23 -7.44 20.18
N GLU A 34 -14.45 -6.93 20.01
CA GLU A 34 -15.59 -7.69 19.51
C GLU A 34 -15.54 -7.90 17.99
N ASN A 35 -15.24 -6.85 17.23
CA ASN A 35 -15.48 -6.83 15.78
C ASN A 35 -14.21 -6.96 14.94
N ILE A 36 -13.03 -6.63 15.48
CA ILE A 36 -11.76 -6.63 14.72
C ILE A 36 -10.85 -7.74 15.19
N TYR A 37 -10.41 -7.70 16.45
CA TYR A 37 -9.53 -8.71 17.01
C TYR A 37 -9.54 -8.67 18.54
N HIS A 38 -9.63 -9.85 19.18
CA HIS A 38 -9.89 -10.02 20.60
C HIS A 38 -8.86 -9.37 21.55
N LYS A 39 -7.60 -9.14 21.13
CA LYS A 39 -6.59 -8.44 21.95
C LYS A 39 -6.71 -6.91 21.84
N GLY A 40 -7.55 -6.28 22.67
CA GLY A 40 -7.74 -4.83 22.60
C GLY A 40 -6.57 -3.96 23.05
N GLN A 41 -5.45 -4.55 23.52
CA GLN A 41 -4.19 -3.81 23.66
C GLN A 41 -3.70 -3.26 22.30
N LEU A 42 -4.01 -3.98 21.20
CA LEU A 42 -3.65 -3.58 19.84
C LEU A 42 -4.40 -2.32 19.38
N HIS A 43 -5.57 -2.02 19.93
CA HIS A 43 -6.33 -0.80 19.62
C HIS A 43 -5.46 0.46 19.73
N LYS A 44 -4.55 0.50 20.72
CA LYS A 44 -3.69 1.67 21.01
C LYS A 44 -2.56 1.88 20.00
N PHE A 45 -2.30 0.92 19.10
CA PHE A 45 -1.29 1.06 18.05
C PHE A 45 -1.73 1.98 16.93
N PHE A 46 -3.04 2.05 16.70
CA PHE A 46 -3.64 2.61 15.49
C PHE A 46 -4.38 3.91 15.78
N ASN A 47 -4.45 4.79 14.79
CA ASN A 47 -5.38 5.90 14.77
C ASN A 47 -6.75 5.45 14.24
N GLN A 48 -7.76 6.34 14.29
CA GLN A 48 -9.12 6.01 13.86
C GLN A 48 -9.23 5.66 12.38
N TYR A 49 -8.45 6.31 11.51
CA TYR A 49 -8.43 5.97 10.09
C TYR A 49 -7.92 4.55 9.85
N GLU A 50 -6.85 4.17 10.55
CA GLU A 50 -6.24 2.84 10.46
C GLU A 50 -7.14 1.75 11.05
N LEU A 51 -7.80 2.03 12.18
CA LEU A 51 -8.80 1.12 12.77
C LEU A 51 -9.96 0.88 11.80
N LYS A 52 -10.48 1.94 11.16
CA LYS A 52 -11.56 1.82 10.18
C LYS A 52 -11.14 1.00 8.97
N ARG A 53 -9.90 1.19 8.52
CA ARG A 53 -9.31 0.38 7.44
C ARG A 53 -9.19 -1.09 7.83
N LEU A 54 -8.70 -1.41 9.03
CA LEU A 54 -8.60 -2.79 9.52
C LEU A 54 -9.97 -3.45 9.67
N TYR A 55 -10.96 -2.70 10.17
CA TYR A 55 -12.33 -3.19 10.26
C TYR A 55 -12.91 -3.48 8.87
N ALA A 56 -12.80 -2.54 7.93
CA ALA A 56 -13.28 -2.74 6.57
C ALA A 56 -12.55 -3.89 5.86
N TYR A 57 -11.26 -4.08 6.14
CA TYR A 57 -10.47 -5.22 5.67
C TYR A 57 -11.08 -6.55 6.12
N LYS A 58 -11.36 -6.69 7.42
CA LYS A 58 -11.96 -7.90 8.00
C LYS A 58 -13.38 -8.10 7.49
N LEU A 59 -14.20 -7.05 7.51
CA LEU A 59 -15.61 -7.10 7.13
C LEU A 59 -15.78 -7.59 5.69
N LEU A 60 -14.99 -7.10 4.74
CA LEU A 60 -15.05 -7.56 3.34
C LEU A 60 -14.62 -9.02 3.15
N LEU A 61 -13.79 -9.55 4.05
CA LEU A 61 -13.41 -10.96 4.04
C LEU A 61 -14.48 -11.84 4.69
N GLU A 62 -15.12 -11.33 5.74
CA GLU A 62 -16.13 -12.04 6.51
C GLU A 62 -17.49 -12.09 5.79
N ASP A 63 -17.89 -11.00 5.15
CA ASP A 63 -19.13 -10.85 4.41
C ASP A 63 -18.92 -10.01 3.14
N GLN A 64 -18.97 -10.67 1.97
CA GLN A 64 -18.74 -10.02 0.68
C GLN A 64 -19.91 -9.15 0.22
N ASP A 65 -21.14 -9.45 0.66
CA ASP A 65 -22.33 -8.67 0.31
C ASP A 65 -22.35 -7.30 1.01
N SER A 66 -21.48 -7.14 2.02
CA SER A 66 -21.19 -5.86 2.65
C SER A 66 -20.55 -4.83 1.71
N LEU A 67 -20.11 -5.21 0.50
CA LEU A 67 -19.68 -4.27 -0.53
C LEU A 67 -20.75 -3.21 -0.81
N SER A 68 -22.03 -3.55 -0.72
CA SER A 68 -23.11 -2.55 -0.85
C SER A 68 -23.00 -1.36 0.12
N TYR A 69 -22.20 -1.44 1.19
CA TYR A 69 -21.90 -0.38 2.14
C TYR A 69 -20.73 0.54 1.78
N PHE A 70 -20.19 0.53 0.56
CA PHE A 70 -19.10 1.47 0.23
C PHE A 70 -19.28 2.17 -1.12
N THR A 71 -18.56 3.26 -1.33
CA THR A 71 -18.50 4.00 -2.61
C THR A 71 -17.07 3.98 -3.13
N PHE A 72 -16.89 3.80 -4.44
CA PHE A 72 -15.58 3.79 -5.09
C PHE A 72 -15.68 4.40 -6.48
N ASN A 73 -14.78 5.33 -6.79
CA ASN A 73 -14.57 5.75 -8.16
C ASN A 73 -13.11 6.10 -8.35
N GLU A 74 -12.29 5.13 -8.76
CA GLU A 74 -10.91 5.42 -9.12
C GLU A 74 -10.53 4.82 -10.46
N LYS A 75 -10.76 5.63 -11.50
CA LYS A 75 -9.84 5.65 -12.62
C LYS A 75 -8.49 6.15 -12.09
N LYS A 76 -7.51 5.25 -12.00
CA LYS A 76 -6.18 5.67 -11.60
C LYS A 76 -5.61 6.63 -12.62
N GLU A 77 -5.02 7.70 -12.12
CA GLU A 77 -4.17 8.54 -12.92
C GLU A 77 -2.80 7.88 -13.12
N ASP A 78 -2.13 8.35 -14.15
CA ASP A 78 -0.75 7.99 -14.42
C ASP A 78 0.15 8.58 -13.33
N ASP A 79 0.94 7.75 -12.66
CA ASP A 79 1.88 8.20 -11.62
C ASP A 79 3.22 8.64 -12.21
N TYR A 80 3.40 8.51 -13.53
CA TYR A 80 4.61 8.87 -14.27
C TYR A 80 5.90 8.17 -13.80
N LYS A 81 5.78 7.12 -12.98
CA LYS A 81 6.92 6.36 -12.44
C LYS A 81 7.42 5.28 -13.38
N PHE A 82 6.56 4.82 -14.28
CA PHE A 82 6.87 3.69 -15.15
C PHE A 82 6.60 3.94 -16.63
N VAL A 83 7.29 3.18 -17.48
CA VAL A 83 7.22 3.34 -18.94
C VAL A 83 5.87 2.89 -19.50
N PHE A 84 5.32 1.77 -19.05
CA PHE A 84 4.12 1.16 -19.63
C PHE A 84 2.85 1.40 -18.81
N TYR A 85 2.95 1.58 -17.50
CA TYR A 85 1.85 2.00 -16.66
C TYR A 85 1.36 3.39 -17.06
N LYS A 86 0.05 3.52 -17.27
CA LYS A 86 -0.63 4.78 -17.64
C LYS A 86 -1.89 5.02 -16.79
N GLY A 87 -1.94 4.44 -15.60
CA GLY A 87 -3.17 4.40 -14.80
C GLY A 87 -4.25 3.50 -15.41
N GLY A 88 -5.50 3.80 -15.08
CA GLY A 88 -6.69 3.06 -15.51
C GLY A 88 -7.49 2.44 -14.37
N TYR A 89 -8.57 1.75 -14.74
CA TYR A 89 -9.46 1.09 -13.77
C TYR A 89 -8.80 -0.14 -13.15
N LEU A 90 -9.07 -0.36 -11.86
CA LEU A 90 -8.84 -1.65 -11.23
C LEU A 90 -9.59 -2.76 -12.00
N LYS A 91 -9.00 -3.96 -11.99
CA LYS A 91 -9.49 -5.08 -12.81
C LYS A 91 -9.95 -6.24 -11.95
N TYR A 92 -11.06 -6.84 -12.34
CA TYR A 92 -11.50 -8.14 -11.84
C TYR A 92 -11.39 -9.20 -12.95
N HIS A 93 -11.44 -10.47 -12.57
CA HIS A 93 -11.28 -11.62 -13.45
C HIS A 93 -12.48 -12.55 -13.29
N LEU A 94 -12.96 -13.17 -14.36
CA LEU A 94 -14.08 -14.12 -14.31
C LEU A 94 -13.64 -15.56 -14.06
N TYR A 95 -12.35 -15.85 -14.28
CA TYR A 95 -11.80 -17.20 -14.24
C TYR A 95 -10.59 -17.27 -13.31
N LYS A 96 -10.55 -18.29 -12.43
CA LYS A 96 -9.45 -18.51 -11.46
C LYS A 96 -8.11 -18.79 -12.13
N ASP A 97 -8.14 -19.33 -13.34
CA ASP A 97 -6.99 -19.68 -14.17
C ASP A 97 -6.60 -18.58 -15.17
N CYS A 98 -7.20 -17.40 -15.10
CA CYS A 98 -6.85 -16.28 -15.98
C CYS A 98 -5.35 -15.98 -15.90
N GLN A 99 -4.65 -16.01 -17.04
CA GLN A 99 -3.21 -15.73 -17.13
C GLN A 99 -2.80 -14.39 -16.50
N ALA A 100 -3.65 -13.37 -16.63
CA ALA A 100 -3.40 -12.04 -16.08
C ALA A 100 -3.69 -11.93 -14.57
N LEU A 101 -4.41 -12.88 -13.98
CA LEU A 101 -4.61 -12.95 -12.53
C LEU A 101 -3.30 -13.38 -11.84
N ASN A 102 -2.47 -14.16 -12.55
CA ASN A 102 -1.26 -14.78 -12.05
C ASN A 102 0.04 -14.16 -12.62
N SER A 103 -0.05 -13.13 -13.45
CA SER A 103 1.12 -12.53 -14.11
C SER A 103 1.84 -11.53 -13.21
N ASN A 104 3.17 -11.60 -13.16
CA ASN A 104 4.00 -10.55 -12.54
C ASN A 104 3.81 -9.21 -13.25
N PHE A 105 3.89 -8.12 -12.49
CA PHE A 105 3.91 -6.78 -13.07
C PHE A 105 5.36 -6.39 -13.35
N LYS A 106 5.80 -6.62 -14.57
CA LYS A 106 7.09 -6.14 -15.04
C LYS A 106 6.91 -4.80 -15.75
N ASP A 107 7.54 -3.77 -15.22
CA ASP A 107 7.60 -2.46 -15.85
C ASP A 107 8.99 -1.85 -15.64
N TYR A 108 9.24 -0.72 -16.28
CA TYR A 108 10.54 -0.07 -16.31
C TYR A 108 10.40 1.31 -15.68
N HIS A 109 11.21 1.58 -14.66
CA HIS A 109 11.22 2.85 -13.96
C HIS A 109 11.70 3.97 -14.87
N ILE A 110 11.00 5.09 -14.78
CA ILE A 110 11.46 6.34 -15.34
C ILE A 110 12.42 6.96 -14.33
N PRO A 111 13.64 7.39 -14.74
CA PRO A 111 14.57 8.05 -13.83
C PRO A 111 13.98 9.27 -13.12
N TYR A 112 14.39 9.52 -11.87
CA TYR A 112 13.82 10.60 -11.07
C TYR A 112 14.04 11.98 -11.72
N GLU A 113 15.23 12.20 -12.29
CA GLU A 113 15.57 13.42 -13.00
C GLU A 113 14.71 13.65 -14.26
N VAL A 114 14.14 12.60 -14.84
CA VAL A 114 13.14 12.71 -15.92
C VAL A 114 11.77 13.06 -15.36
N GLN A 115 11.38 12.46 -14.23
CA GLN A 115 10.10 12.71 -13.57
C GLN A 115 9.98 14.17 -13.09
N GLU A 116 11.04 14.73 -12.49
CA GLU A 116 11.05 16.12 -12.01
C GLU A 116 10.85 17.17 -13.11
N ARG A 117 11.22 16.85 -14.35
CA ARG A 117 11.05 17.73 -15.51
C ARG A 117 9.62 17.73 -16.05
N GLY A 118 8.73 16.91 -15.50
CA GLY A 118 7.31 16.93 -15.78
C GLY A 118 6.84 16.00 -16.91
N LYS A 119 5.53 16.05 -17.14
CA LYS A 119 4.77 15.07 -17.94
C LYS A 119 5.25 14.94 -19.39
N GLU A 120 5.68 16.04 -20.00
CA GLU A 120 6.14 16.05 -21.39
C GLU A 120 7.43 15.25 -21.57
N LEU A 121 8.41 15.45 -20.68
CA LEU A 121 9.68 14.72 -20.77
C LEU A 121 9.50 13.25 -20.42
N VAL A 122 8.62 12.93 -19.46
CA VAL A 122 8.21 11.55 -19.17
C VAL A 122 7.65 10.86 -20.42
N ASN A 123 6.74 11.51 -21.14
CA ASN A 123 6.17 10.93 -22.36
C ASN A 123 7.20 10.79 -23.48
N THR A 124 8.13 11.74 -23.57
CA THR A 124 9.27 11.65 -24.49
C THR A 124 10.17 10.46 -24.17
N TYR A 125 10.51 10.26 -22.88
CA TYR A 125 11.25 9.10 -22.41
C TYR A 125 10.55 7.79 -22.73
N ARG A 126 9.23 7.71 -22.51
CA ARG A 126 8.42 6.53 -22.86
C ARG A 126 8.45 6.24 -24.35
N GLY A 127 8.38 7.27 -25.19
CA GLY A 127 8.53 7.15 -26.63
C GLY A 127 9.89 6.59 -27.02
N TRP A 128 10.96 7.21 -26.51
CA TRP A 128 12.34 6.76 -26.72
C TRP A 128 12.55 5.30 -26.28
N PHE A 129 12.09 4.93 -25.09
CA PHE A 129 12.23 3.58 -24.55
C PHE A 129 11.60 2.53 -25.47
N LYS A 130 10.40 2.84 -26.00
CA LYS A 130 9.68 1.98 -26.95
C LYS A 130 10.37 1.91 -28.31
N THR A 131 10.83 3.04 -28.84
CA THR A 131 11.57 3.09 -30.11
C THR A 131 12.85 2.25 -30.04
N MET A 132 13.52 2.24 -28.89
CA MET A 132 14.73 1.44 -28.66
C MET A 132 14.46 -0.07 -28.51
N LYS A 133 13.19 -0.46 -28.36
CA LYS A 133 12.72 -1.83 -28.12
C LYS A 133 13.39 -2.48 -26.91
N PHE A 134 13.60 -1.70 -25.84
CA PHE A 134 14.32 -2.19 -24.67
C PHE A 134 13.57 -3.30 -23.96
N LYS A 135 12.22 -3.25 -23.90
CA LYS A 135 11.42 -4.29 -23.26
C LYS A 135 11.67 -5.65 -23.91
N GLU A 136 11.54 -5.71 -25.22
CA GLU A 136 11.65 -6.94 -26.00
C GLU A 136 13.06 -7.52 -25.91
N LYS A 137 14.09 -6.67 -26.03
CA LYS A 137 15.49 -7.09 -25.92
C LYS A 137 15.81 -7.59 -24.50
N PHE A 138 15.31 -6.92 -23.47
CA PHE A 138 15.52 -7.31 -22.08
C PHE A 138 14.81 -8.62 -21.73
N GLU A 139 13.58 -8.82 -22.22
CA GLU A 139 12.83 -10.07 -22.04
C GLU A 139 13.46 -11.27 -22.76
N ARG A 140 14.17 -11.04 -23.88
CA ARG A 140 14.96 -12.07 -24.57
C ARG A 140 16.35 -12.30 -23.98
N GLY A 141 16.75 -11.54 -22.96
CA GLY A 141 18.08 -11.61 -22.36
C GLY A 141 19.20 -11.04 -23.22
N GLU A 142 18.88 -10.28 -24.28
CA GLU A 142 19.87 -9.66 -25.18
C GLU A 142 20.55 -8.43 -24.54
N ILE A 143 19.88 -7.82 -23.58
CA ILE A 143 20.37 -6.66 -22.82
C ILE A 143 19.98 -6.79 -21.36
N ASP A 144 20.69 -6.06 -20.50
CA ASP A 144 20.41 -5.92 -19.07
C ASP A 144 20.24 -4.45 -18.68
N ASN A 145 20.17 -4.17 -17.38
CA ASN A 145 20.07 -2.80 -16.86
C ASN A 145 21.26 -1.92 -17.25
N PHE A 146 22.48 -2.46 -17.22
CA PHE A 146 23.70 -1.73 -17.59
C PHE A 146 23.59 -1.19 -19.02
N HIS A 147 23.12 -2.02 -19.96
CA HIS A 147 22.95 -1.62 -21.34
C HIS A 147 21.94 -0.48 -21.51
N ILE A 148 20.81 -0.53 -20.79
CA ILE A 148 19.78 0.51 -20.84
C ILE A 148 20.30 1.82 -20.22
N VAL A 149 20.93 1.75 -19.05
CA VAL A 149 21.54 2.90 -18.35
C VAL A 149 22.64 3.55 -19.19
N ASN A 150 23.51 2.75 -19.81
CA ASN A 150 24.57 3.28 -20.65
C ASN A 150 23.99 3.99 -21.88
N LYS A 151 22.93 3.44 -22.49
CA LYS A 151 22.26 4.07 -23.63
C LYS A 151 21.53 5.36 -23.23
N TYR A 152 20.89 5.38 -22.06
CA TYR A 152 20.35 6.60 -21.47
C TYR A 152 21.44 7.67 -21.29
N ASN A 153 22.55 7.28 -20.67
CA ASN A 153 23.66 8.17 -20.34
C ASN A 153 24.39 8.75 -21.57
N ASN A 154 24.40 8.01 -22.67
CA ASN A 154 25.12 8.43 -23.88
C ASN A 154 24.23 9.17 -24.88
N LEU A 155 22.92 8.94 -24.87
CA LEU A 155 22.00 9.54 -25.84
C LEU A 155 20.95 10.40 -25.15
N PHE A 156 20.01 9.77 -24.44
CA PHE A 156 18.81 10.45 -23.94
C PHE A 156 19.16 11.64 -23.04
N ARG A 157 20.05 11.45 -22.05
CA ARG A 157 20.43 12.54 -21.15
C ARG A 157 21.10 13.70 -21.86
N LYS A 158 21.88 13.44 -22.91
CA LYS A 158 22.61 14.49 -23.63
C LYS A 158 21.64 15.33 -24.46
N THR A 159 20.67 14.68 -25.11
CA THR A 159 19.62 15.36 -25.87
C THR A 159 18.73 16.25 -25.00
N HIS A 160 18.55 15.89 -23.73
CA HIS A 160 17.63 16.59 -22.82
C HIS A 160 18.31 17.32 -21.64
N ASN A 161 19.64 17.43 -21.66
CA ASN A 161 20.47 18.06 -20.62
C ASN A 161 20.13 17.57 -19.19
N LEU A 162 20.19 16.25 -18.99
CA LEU A 162 19.91 15.58 -17.72
C LEU A 162 21.19 15.07 -17.05
N ASP A 163 21.08 14.86 -15.74
CA ASP A 163 22.14 14.29 -14.93
C ASP A 163 22.46 12.85 -15.34
N LYS A 164 23.68 12.45 -15.03
CA LYS A 164 24.15 11.09 -15.32
C LYS A 164 23.57 10.14 -14.29
N LEU A 165 22.95 9.05 -14.74
CA LEU A 165 22.62 7.93 -13.85
C LEU A 165 23.88 7.17 -13.44
N ASN A 166 23.88 6.69 -12.19
CA ASN A 166 24.85 5.69 -11.75
C ASN A 166 24.74 4.44 -12.65
N ILE A 167 25.87 3.82 -12.98
CA ILE A 167 25.92 2.65 -13.85
C ILE A 167 25.14 1.46 -13.29
N ASP A 168 25.07 1.35 -11.96
CA ASP A 168 24.33 0.31 -11.24
C ASP A 168 22.83 0.64 -11.06
N TYR A 169 22.35 1.73 -11.68
CA TYR A 169 20.96 2.12 -11.57
C TYR A 169 20.05 1.05 -12.20
N THR A 170 19.00 0.66 -11.46
CA THR A 170 18.06 -0.38 -11.89
C THR A 170 16.84 0.26 -12.54
N ILE A 171 16.81 0.30 -13.88
CA ILE A 171 15.67 0.79 -14.67
C ILE A 171 14.59 -0.30 -14.74
N ALA A 172 14.95 -1.52 -15.12
CA ALA A 172 14.04 -2.66 -15.11
C ALA A 172 13.87 -3.18 -13.69
N LYS A 173 12.73 -2.89 -13.06
CA LYS A 173 12.31 -3.58 -11.83
C LYS A 173 11.13 -4.48 -12.15
N GLU A 174 11.34 -5.77 -11.96
CA GLU A 174 10.20 -6.67 -11.82
C GLU A 174 9.55 -6.37 -10.47
N VAL A 175 8.36 -5.78 -10.50
CA VAL A 175 7.50 -5.78 -9.31
C VAL A 175 6.82 -7.13 -9.34
N LEU A 176 7.45 -8.10 -8.68
CA LEU A 176 6.84 -9.39 -8.41
C LEU A 176 5.44 -9.12 -7.84
N GLN A 177 4.40 -9.49 -8.58
CA GLN A 177 3.08 -9.44 -8.00
C GLN A 177 2.98 -10.66 -7.10
N SER A 178 2.87 -10.42 -5.80
CA SER A 178 2.51 -11.40 -4.76
C SER A 178 1.07 -11.91 -4.90
N GLY A 179 0.54 -11.98 -6.14
CA GLY A 179 -0.79 -12.55 -6.45
C GLY A 179 -0.94 -13.98 -5.95
N LYS A 180 0.20 -14.66 -5.74
CA LYS A 180 0.34 -15.86 -4.92
C LYS A 180 1.52 -15.72 -3.96
N GLU A 181 1.48 -14.78 -3.03
CA GLU A 181 1.92 -15.21 -1.69
C GLU A 181 0.86 -16.20 -1.26
N TYR A 182 1.20 -17.48 -1.39
CA TYR A 182 0.38 -18.57 -0.89
C TYR A 182 -0.14 -18.13 0.48
N ILE A 183 -1.47 -18.00 0.61
CA ILE A 183 -2.05 -18.09 1.94
C ILE A 183 -1.71 -19.50 2.34
N ASP A 184 -0.70 -19.65 3.19
CA ASP A 184 -0.24 -20.96 3.60
C ASP A 184 -1.47 -21.74 4.05
N LYS A 185 -1.67 -22.94 3.49
CA LYS A 185 -2.75 -23.83 3.95
C LYS A 185 -2.62 -24.04 5.46
N ASP A 186 -1.37 -24.05 5.93
CA ASP A 186 -0.98 -24.15 7.32
C ASP A 186 -0.48 -22.78 7.82
N TYR A 187 -1.27 -22.13 8.68
CA TYR A 187 -0.84 -20.90 9.37
C TYR A 187 -0.53 -21.24 10.81
N ASP A 188 0.69 -20.94 11.26
CA ASP A 188 1.09 -21.14 12.63
C ASP A 188 0.51 -20.03 13.52
N VAL A 189 -0.73 -20.25 13.97
CA VAL A 189 -1.45 -19.34 14.86
C VAL A 189 -0.66 -19.10 16.15
N LYS A 190 0.03 -20.13 16.68
CA LYS A 190 0.80 -19.97 17.91
C LYS A 190 1.99 -19.03 17.70
N MET A 191 2.76 -19.22 16.63
CA MET A 191 3.86 -18.32 16.28
C MET A 191 3.36 -16.89 16.04
N PHE A 192 2.19 -16.73 15.40
CA PHE A 192 1.57 -15.43 15.21
C PHE A 192 1.23 -14.74 16.54
N GLU A 193 0.57 -15.46 17.46
CA GLU A 193 0.22 -14.97 18.79
C GLU A 193 1.47 -14.60 19.61
N ASP A 194 2.50 -15.45 19.59
CA ASP A 194 3.77 -15.20 20.29
C ASP A 194 4.47 -13.95 19.74
N LYS A 195 4.48 -13.76 18.41
CA LYS A 195 5.04 -12.56 17.78
C LYS A 195 4.23 -11.30 18.13
N LEU A 196 2.90 -11.39 18.18
CA LEU A 196 2.07 -10.26 18.60
C LEU A 196 2.36 -9.86 20.04
N GLU A 197 2.50 -10.84 20.95
CA GLU A 197 2.79 -10.56 22.35
C GLU A 197 4.16 -9.88 22.54
N GLN A 198 5.17 -10.31 21.79
CA GLN A 198 6.48 -9.64 21.76
C GLN A 198 6.37 -8.18 21.31
N ILE A 199 5.60 -7.91 20.25
CA ILE A 199 5.41 -6.55 19.74
C ILE A 199 4.63 -5.69 20.74
N ILE A 200 3.60 -6.24 21.38
CA ILE A 200 2.83 -5.57 22.44
C ILE A 200 3.75 -5.20 23.60
N SER A 201 4.53 -6.16 24.10
CA SER A 201 5.49 -5.95 25.18
C SER A 201 6.51 -4.86 24.82
N TYR A 202 7.09 -4.93 23.62
CA TYR A 202 8.04 -3.92 23.16
C TYR A 202 7.39 -2.54 23.03
N ARG A 203 6.16 -2.43 22.51
CA ARG A 203 5.44 -1.15 22.46
C ARG A 203 5.19 -0.61 23.86
N ASN A 204 4.82 -1.46 24.83
CA ASN A 204 4.63 -1.02 26.21
C ASN A 204 5.94 -0.46 26.80
N SER A 205 7.09 -1.06 26.46
CA SER A 205 8.41 -0.54 26.84
C SER A 205 8.79 0.74 26.09
N LEU A 206 8.35 0.93 24.85
CA LEU A 206 8.60 2.13 24.06
C LEU A 206 7.73 3.31 24.52
N CYS A 207 6.46 3.05 24.83
CA CYS A 207 5.47 4.05 25.23
C CYS A 207 5.32 4.13 26.74
N GLN A 208 6.44 4.33 27.45
CA GLN A 208 6.44 4.48 28.90
C GLN A 208 5.87 5.86 29.30
N GLY A 209 4.75 5.84 30.03
CA GLY A 209 4.08 7.05 30.50
C GLY A 209 3.14 7.71 29.48
N GLU A 210 2.33 8.65 29.97
CA GLU A 210 1.27 9.29 29.18
C GLU A 210 1.82 10.18 28.06
N THR A 211 2.95 10.86 28.27
CA THR A 211 3.60 11.68 27.24
C THR A 211 3.98 10.87 26.01
N LEU A 212 4.65 9.71 26.18
CA LEU A 212 5.05 8.87 25.04
C LEU A 212 3.84 8.18 24.38
N LYS A 213 2.83 7.78 25.17
CA LYS A 213 1.55 7.29 24.61
C LYS A 213 0.85 8.34 23.76
N PHE A 214 0.91 9.62 24.15
CA PHE A 214 0.38 10.71 23.35
C PHE A 214 1.26 10.95 22.12
N LEU A 215 2.58 10.95 22.28
CA LEU A 215 3.55 11.12 21.21
C LEU A 215 3.34 10.10 20.08
N ALA A 216 2.97 8.87 20.42
CA ALA A 216 2.63 7.81 19.46
C ALA A 216 1.44 8.16 18.54
N LYS A 217 0.49 8.98 19.03
CA LYS A 217 -0.70 9.41 18.27
C LYS A 217 -0.38 10.51 17.26
N VAL A 218 0.62 11.34 17.51
CA VAL A 218 1.04 12.45 16.63
C VAL A 218 2.16 12.05 15.66
N ASN A 219 2.17 10.79 15.24
CA ASN A 219 3.19 10.23 14.34
C ASN A 219 3.21 10.85 12.92
N TYR A 220 2.20 11.64 12.54
CA TYR A 220 2.19 12.39 11.28
C TYR A 220 3.30 13.44 11.21
N LEU A 221 3.88 13.83 12.36
CA LEU A 221 5.01 14.76 12.45
C LEU A 221 6.35 14.14 12.05
N ARG A 222 6.43 12.82 11.92
CA ARG A 222 7.66 12.09 11.58
C ARG A 222 8.34 12.61 10.31
N ASP A 223 7.55 12.90 9.29
CA ASP A 223 8.04 13.29 7.96
C ASP A 223 8.12 14.82 7.80
N LYS A 224 7.91 15.58 8.87
CA LYS A 224 7.89 17.04 8.84
C LYS A 224 9.28 17.64 9.04
N HIS A 225 9.44 18.88 8.56
CA HIS A 225 10.64 19.65 8.78
C HIS A 225 10.77 20.03 10.27
N ASP A 226 12.01 20.19 10.75
CA ASP A 226 12.28 20.41 12.18
C ASP A 226 11.59 21.66 12.73
N LEU A 227 11.50 22.73 11.94
CA LEU A 227 10.78 23.95 12.31
C LEU A 227 9.27 23.72 12.49
N GLU A 228 8.64 22.92 11.62
CA GLU A 228 7.22 22.56 11.75
C GLU A 228 7.00 21.73 13.03
N ILE A 229 7.91 20.82 13.34
CA ILE A 229 7.85 20.00 14.56
C ILE A 229 7.93 20.91 15.79
N ILE A 230 8.92 21.81 15.84
CA ILE A 230 9.07 22.77 16.97
C ILE A 230 7.80 23.59 17.15
N SER A 231 7.25 24.15 16.06
CA SER A 231 5.99 24.92 16.12
C SER A 231 4.87 24.08 16.68
N LYS A 232 4.71 22.85 16.20
CA LYS A 232 3.61 21.99 16.65
C LYS A 232 3.73 21.59 18.11
N PHE A 233 4.94 21.41 18.63
CA PHE A 233 5.11 21.14 20.06
C PHE A 233 4.79 22.34 20.96
N LYS A 234 4.92 23.57 20.48
CA LYS A 234 4.43 24.75 21.21
C LYS A 234 2.91 24.72 21.32
N GLU A 235 2.21 24.46 20.22
CA GLU A 235 0.76 24.28 20.22
C GLU A 235 0.32 23.13 21.13
N LEU A 236 1.01 21.98 21.07
CA LEU A 236 0.70 20.83 21.94
C LEU A 236 0.94 21.11 23.42
N HIS A 237 1.90 21.98 23.77
CA HIS A 237 2.08 22.44 25.14
C HIS A 237 0.91 23.31 25.60
N GLU A 238 0.41 24.21 24.75
CA GLU A 238 -0.77 25.03 25.05
C GLU A 238 -2.04 24.19 25.20
N GLU A 239 -2.25 23.20 24.32
CA GLU A 239 -3.40 22.29 24.36
C GLU A 239 -3.31 21.28 25.52
N HIS A 240 -2.10 20.81 25.83
CA HIS A 240 -1.85 19.72 26.77
C HIS A 240 -0.64 19.99 27.70
N PRO A 241 -0.70 21.03 28.55
CA PRO A 241 0.43 21.46 29.37
C PRO A 241 0.89 20.43 30.41
N ARG A 242 0.02 19.48 30.76
CA ARG A 242 0.35 18.36 31.65
C ARG A 242 1.17 17.25 30.98
N LEU A 243 1.14 17.16 29.65
CA LEU A 243 1.83 16.13 28.88
C LEU A 243 3.15 16.61 28.30
N PHE A 244 3.19 17.87 27.87
CA PHE A 244 4.37 18.50 27.27
C PHE A 244 4.73 19.74 28.07
N SER A 245 5.97 19.82 28.56
CA SER A 245 6.51 21.06 29.11
C SER A 245 6.89 22.02 27.96
N SER A 246 7.01 23.32 28.28
CA SER A 246 7.46 24.35 27.35
C SER A 246 8.83 24.02 26.71
N ASP A 247 9.69 23.32 27.45
CA ASP A 247 11.02 22.90 27.02
C ASP A 247 11.07 21.43 26.58
N PHE A 248 9.93 20.76 26.37
CA PHE A 248 9.91 19.32 26.06
C PHE A 248 10.81 18.98 24.88
N ILE A 249 10.68 19.67 23.74
CA ILE A 249 11.51 19.37 22.56
C ILE A 249 12.97 19.73 22.77
N LYS A 250 13.25 20.78 23.55
CA LYS A 250 14.63 21.17 23.89
C LYS A 250 15.33 20.08 24.69
N ASN A 251 14.60 19.45 25.62
CA ASN A 251 15.15 18.40 26.50
C ASN A 251 15.11 17.01 25.84
N TYR A 252 14.00 16.68 25.18
CA TYR A 252 13.79 15.38 24.55
C TYR A 252 14.55 15.26 23.23
N GLY A 253 14.66 16.33 22.45
CA GLY A 253 15.36 16.38 21.17
C GLY A 253 14.50 15.94 19.98
N ILE A 254 14.60 16.68 18.87
CA ILE A 254 13.88 16.38 17.62
C ILE A 254 14.29 15.03 17.04
N SER A 255 15.60 14.71 17.08
CA SER A 255 16.12 13.43 16.60
C SER A 255 15.51 12.25 17.37
N ASN A 256 15.35 12.38 18.69
CA ASN A 256 14.72 11.34 19.52
C ASN A 256 13.23 11.22 19.23
N ALA A 257 12.51 12.33 18.97
CA ALA A 257 11.12 12.30 18.52
C ALA A 257 10.96 11.57 17.19
N LYS A 258 11.79 11.88 16.19
CA LYS A 258 11.82 11.18 14.89
C LYS A 258 12.13 9.70 15.04
N THR A 259 13.14 9.36 15.85
CA THR A 259 13.50 7.96 16.14
C THR A 259 12.35 7.20 16.79
N PHE A 260 11.72 7.79 17.81
CA PHE A 260 10.55 7.22 18.47
C PHE A 260 9.39 6.98 17.48
N TRP A 261 9.06 7.95 16.64
CA TRP A 261 7.99 7.80 15.65
C TRP A 261 8.31 6.74 14.61
N ASN A 262 9.57 6.65 14.15
CA ASN A 262 10.01 5.60 13.22
C ASN A 262 9.84 4.21 13.84
N GLN A 263 10.27 4.03 15.09
CA GLN A 263 10.12 2.77 15.82
C GLN A 263 8.64 2.42 16.01
N HIS A 264 7.82 3.33 16.54
CA HIS A 264 6.39 3.08 16.74
C HIS A 264 5.67 2.80 15.42
N TYR A 265 5.99 3.54 14.35
CA TYR A 265 5.41 3.32 13.03
C TYR A 265 5.77 1.95 12.45
N SER A 266 7.02 1.49 12.66
CA SER A 266 7.45 0.15 12.25
C SER A 266 6.63 -0.93 12.97
N LEU A 267 6.44 -0.81 14.30
CA LEU A 267 5.60 -1.74 15.06
C LEU A 267 4.16 -1.76 14.55
N LYS A 268 3.56 -0.58 14.40
CA LYS A 268 2.19 -0.43 13.88
C LYS A 268 2.02 -1.08 12.51
N THR A 269 2.94 -0.80 11.58
CA THR A 269 2.93 -1.39 10.23
C THR A 269 3.01 -2.91 10.31
N ARG A 270 3.91 -3.44 11.15
CA ARG A 270 4.09 -4.88 11.35
C ARG A 270 2.83 -5.54 11.91
N VAL A 271 2.20 -4.97 12.94
CA VAL A 271 0.92 -5.48 13.49
C VAL A 271 -0.18 -5.45 12.43
N SER A 272 -0.30 -4.36 11.68
CA SER A 272 -1.31 -4.26 10.60
C SER A 272 -1.12 -5.38 9.58
N THR A 273 0.11 -5.60 9.10
CA THR A 273 0.42 -6.67 8.14
C THR A 273 0.09 -8.05 8.70
N MET A 274 0.49 -8.32 9.95
CA MET A 274 0.20 -9.60 10.61
C MET A 274 -1.30 -9.85 10.78
N LEU A 275 -2.08 -8.85 11.18
CA LEU A 275 -3.55 -8.96 11.29
C LEU A 275 -4.19 -9.19 9.92
N GLU A 276 -3.77 -8.44 8.89
CA GLU A 276 -4.28 -8.64 7.52
C GLU A 276 -3.96 -10.05 6.98
N GLU A 277 -2.77 -10.58 7.29
CA GLU A 277 -2.39 -11.98 6.96
C GLU A 277 -3.28 -12.99 7.68
N TYR A 278 -3.43 -12.82 8.99
CA TYR A 278 -4.28 -13.66 9.81
C TYR A 278 -5.73 -13.66 9.31
N PHE A 279 -6.30 -12.50 8.97
CA PHE A 279 -7.67 -12.42 8.43
C PHE A 279 -7.79 -13.11 7.07
N ARG A 280 -6.85 -12.88 6.14
CA ARG A 280 -6.87 -13.56 4.83
C ARG A 280 -6.81 -15.08 4.97
N TRP A 281 -6.02 -15.58 5.92
CA TRP A 281 -5.96 -17.00 6.23
C TRP A 281 -7.27 -17.49 6.84
N THR A 282 -7.74 -16.83 7.90
CA THR A 282 -8.96 -17.20 8.65
C THR A 282 -10.17 -17.34 7.72
N PHE A 283 -10.36 -16.39 6.81
CA PHE A 283 -11.50 -16.37 5.88
C PHE A 283 -11.21 -17.03 4.53
N GLN A 284 -10.04 -17.65 4.35
CA GLN A 284 -9.65 -18.36 3.11
C GLN A 284 -9.76 -17.49 1.85
N PHE A 285 -9.15 -16.30 1.85
CA PHE A 285 -9.24 -15.33 0.74
C PHE A 285 -8.92 -15.92 -0.65
N HIS A 286 -8.05 -16.93 -0.75
CA HIS A 286 -7.72 -17.60 -2.02
C HIS A 286 -8.90 -18.37 -2.64
N ASN A 287 -9.89 -18.74 -1.84
CA ASN A 287 -11.13 -19.40 -2.29
C ASN A 287 -12.28 -18.43 -2.50
N MET A 288 -12.14 -17.18 -2.07
CA MET A 288 -13.17 -16.16 -2.22
C MET A 288 -13.43 -15.84 -3.68
N ASN A 289 -14.70 -15.57 -3.95
CA ASN A 289 -15.17 -14.93 -5.15
C ASN A 289 -15.88 -13.64 -4.72
N PHE A 290 -16.22 -12.78 -5.66
CA PHE A 290 -16.99 -11.57 -5.42
C PHE A 290 -18.11 -11.54 -6.44
N ASP A 291 -19.22 -10.88 -6.12
CA ASP A 291 -20.25 -10.64 -7.11
C ASP A 291 -19.75 -9.63 -8.17
N LYS A 292 -19.86 -10.02 -9.44
CA LYS A 292 -19.43 -9.19 -10.57
C LYS A 292 -20.11 -7.82 -10.56
N LEU A 293 -21.43 -7.76 -10.34
CA LEU A 293 -22.19 -6.52 -10.42
C LEU A 293 -21.75 -5.57 -9.30
N GLN A 294 -21.56 -6.10 -8.10
CA GLN A 294 -20.97 -5.33 -7.01
C GLN A 294 -19.59 -4.77 -7.39
N LEU A 295 -18.68 -5.55 -7.96
CA LEU A 295 -17.38 -5.02 -8.39
C LEU A 295 -17.50 -3.93 -9.48
N GLU A 296 -18.45 -4.07 -10.41
CA GLU A 296 -18.70 -3.09 -11.47
C GLU A 296 -19.32 -1.78 -10.95
N ASP A 297 -20.25 -1.87 -10.01
CA ASP A 297 -20.80 -0.72 -9.27
C ASP A 297 -19.70 0.02 -8.49
N PHE A 298 -18.69 -0.74 -8.05
CA PHE A 298 -17.44 -0.23 -7.48
C PHE A 298 -16.44 0.28 -8.53
N GLY A 299 -16.82 0.47 -9.78
CA GLY A 299 -15.96 1.05 -10.81
C GLY A 299 -14.82 0.15 -11.29
N LEU A 300 -14.77 -1.14 -10.88
CA LEU A 300 -13.82 -2.09 -11.46
C LEU A 300 -14.31 -2.49 -12.85
N ARG A 301 -13.36 -2.93 -13.69
CA ARG A 301 -13.66 -3.39 -15.05
C ARG A 301 -13.15 -4.80 -15.25
N CYS A 302 -13.86 -5.59 -16.05
CA CYS A 302 -13.39 -6.90 -16.45
C CYS A 302 -11.99 -6.82 -17.08
N CYS A 303 -11.12 -7.76 -16.74
CA CYS A 303 -9.85 -7.96 -17.42
C CYS A 303 -10.10 -8.26 -18.90
N LYS A 304 -9.27 -7.69 -19.80
CA LYS A 304 -9.42 -7.86 -21.26
C LYS A 304 -9.44 -9.33 -21.68
N PHE A 305 -8.58 -10.16 -21.08
CA PHE A 305 -8.56 -11.60 -21.40
C PHE A 305 -9.87 -12.31 -21.03
N CYS A 306 -10.44 -12.01 -19.85
CA CYS A 306 -11.71 -12.58 -19.43
C CYS A 306 -12.86 -12.09 -20.30
N SER A 307 -12.88 -10.78 -20.60
CA SER A 307 -13.89 -10.16 -21.47
C SER A 307 -13.91 -10.77 -22.86
N ASN A 308 -12.74 -11.03 -23.46
CA ASN A 308 -12.65 -11.62 -24.79
C ASN A 308 -13.15 -13.07 -24.80
N ILE A 309 -12.78 -13.87 -23.79
CA ILE A 309 -13.24 -15.26 -23.66
C ILE A 309 -14.77 -15.29 -23.48
N GLN A 310 -15.32 -14.39 -22.67
CA GLN A 310 -16.77 -14.29 -22.47
C GLN A 310 -17.50 -13.99 -23.79
N GLN A 311 -17.01 -13.01 -24.57
CA GLN A 311 -17.59 -12.68 -25.88
C GLN A 311 -17.53 -13.85 -26.87
N ILE A 312 -16.50 -14.69 -26.83
CA ILE A 312 -16.40 -15.88 -27.68
C ILE A 312 -17.41 -16.96 -27.27
N LYS A 313 -17.77 -17.03 -25.98
CA LYS A 313 -18.76 -18.01 -25.48
C LYS A 313 -20.21 -17.59 -25.66
N GLU A 314 -20.46 -16.28 -25.81
CA GLU A 314 -21.78 -15.68 -25.98
C GLU A 314 -22.18 -15.53 -27.47
N ASN A 315 -21.23 -15.68 -28.39
CA ASN A 315 -21.46 -15.81 -29.82
C ASN A 315 -21.35 -17.29 -30.23
#